data_AF-A0A1I4IJ59-F1
#
_entry.id   AF-A0A1I4IJ59-F1
#
_cell.length_a   1.000
_cell.length_b   1.000
_cell.length_c   1.000
_cell.angle_alpha   90.00
_cell.angle_beta   90.00
_cell.angle_gamma   90.00
#
_symmetry.space_group_name_H-M   'P 1'
#
loop_
_entity.id
_entity.type
_entity.pdbx_description
1 polymer ?
#
loop_
_entity_poly.entity_id
_entity_poly.type
_entity_poly.pdbx_seq_one_letter_code
_entity_poly.pdbx_strand_id
1 'polypeptide(L)'
;MKRYLFLIFICVATSITAQSFGIRGVLPWHNFLSGPTAWNEDDYREYLDECQKNGINFIGFHNYTGGGERYFNYVEPMIKIRYKNVLPDARFDDGSTARWGYLPMKVKDFAFGTDSLFALPEGVKYFGADCAVLANTVEERYEKAQSLMQNVLEMAHERKIQMAMGFEFGVAPPEYASVRTRGDMYWMGNGSLVYNPFDLDAVGILYATIDDILETYRGLDYIWLWLNEHCMFGVDPQVALKNRLMNEFYRENGKYYQSSDQEDSSIPFLGVWAQAYIQKAYDYIKKKAPSTKVIIGGWGAEYQMGLLLKGLDQTLPEDIIFSMLNPGQGAKAHPDYFKEIATNRKIWAIPWLEGDASLWHLQPRVANMKAQVQKATEDGLHGVVAIHWRTEEIKLNFETFCRFAIHPADSRSVEDIYKDFCLREYGIYAADHLAPLLVSMDTTGILKGIASAVYFAYTPSWGRLNPKQSELCRSLIHEIGNCLSNEKDRYKQLNLDWLRSVYEFTLLLDDVSRSIEPAWKLRELYLTGEGEGEGDGGGEKEIARQQVDQARESLAKAPVEVMIRTFASRVRSRGELGGLASINQRVWGEYLLLRDFLNNNYPLN
;
A
#
# COMPACT_ATOMS: atom_id res chain seq x y z
N MET A 1 -6.25 40.14 -68.62
CA MET A 1 -6.92 39.95 -67.33
C MET A 1 -6.54 38.58 -66.77
N LYS A 2 -5.57 38.51 -65.84
CA LYS A 2 -5.23 37.29 -65.09
C LYS A 2 -5.76 37.46 -63.67
N ARG A 3 -6.68 36.60 -63.25
CA ARG A 3 -7.21 36.54 -61.88
C ARG A 3 -6.25 35.71 -61.03
N TYR A 4 -5.71 36.30 -59.97
CA TYR A 4 -5.03 35.57 -58.90
C TYR A 4 -6.09 35.15 -57.87
N LEU A 5 -6.19 33.85 -57.61
CA LEU A 5 -6.93 33.28 -56.50
C LEU A 5 -6.00 33.31 -55.27
N PHE A 6 -6.38 34.04 -54.23
CA PHE A 6 -5.70 34.00 -52.94
C PHE A 6 -6.37 32.93 -52.08
N LEU A 7 -5.69 31.82 -51.83
CA LEU A 7 -6.07 30.81 -50.85
C LEU A 7 -5.52 31.23 -49.49
N ILE A 8 -6.40 31.59 -48.57
CA ILE A 8 -6.07 31.83 -47.16
C ILE A 8 -6.00 30.47 -46.46
N PHE A 9 -4.80 30.02 -46.12
CA PHE A 9 -4.58 28.94 -45.16
C PHE A 9 -4.84 29.48 -43.76
N ILE A 10 -6.00 29.16 -43.19
CA ILE A 10 -6.24 29.32 -41.75
C ILE A 10 -5.60 28.11 -41.08
N CYS A 11 -4.37 28.27 -40.59
CA CYS A 11 -3.80 27.37 -39.59
C CYS A 11 -4.59 27.56 -38.29
N VAL A 12 -5.67 26.81 -38.12
CA VAL A 12 -6.26 26.61 -36.79
C VAL A 12 -5.29 25.72 -36.05
N ALA A 13 -4.38 26.33 -35.28
CA ALA A 13 -3.72 25.65 -34.18
C ALA A 13 -4.82 25.33 -33.16
N THR A 14 -5.48 24.18 -33.33
CA THR A 14 -6.23 23.58 -32.25
C THR A 14 -5.19 23.16 -31.22
N SER A 15 -4.97 23.99 -30.22
CA SER A 15 -4.42 23.53 -28.96
C SER A 15 -5.41 22.49 -28.45
N ILE A 16 -5.18 21.21 -28.80
CA ILE A 16 -5.85 20.09 -28.15
C ILE A 16 -5.35 20.15 -26.70
N THR A 17 -6.08 20.91 -25.87
CA THR A 17 -5.87 20.88 -24.43
C THR A 17 -6.13 19.44 -24.01
N ALA A 18 -5.13 18.78 -23.42
CA ALA A 18 -5.29 17.42 -22.92
C ALA A 18 -6.55 17.36 -22.04
N GLN A 19 -7.51 16.54 -22.45
CA GLN A 19 -8.78 16.38 -21.75
C GLN A 19 -8.52 15.71 -20.40
N SER A 20 -9.33 16.05 -19.39
CA SER A 20 -9.33 15.33 -18.11
C SER A 20 -9.40 13.82 -18.32
N PHE A 21 -8.67 13.04 -17.51
CA PHE A 21 -8.75 11.59 -17.56
C PHE A 21 -10.18 11.11 -17.34
N GLY A 22 -10.60 10.11 -18.13
CA GLY A 22 -11.92 9.49 -17.98
C GLY A 22 -12.08 8.80 -16.62
N ILE A 23 -10.98 8.21 -16.10
CA ILE A 23 -10.90 7.63 -14.77
C ILE A 23 -9.84 8.37 -13.95
N ARG A 24 -10.27 8.94 -12.83
CA ARG A 24 -9.46 9.62 -11.82
C ARG A 24 -9.76 8.91 -10.51
N GLY A 25 -8.92 7.94 -10.20
CA GLY A 25 -9.20 6.95 -9.19
C GLY A 25 -8.33 7.05 -7.96
N VAL A 26 -8.79 6.42 -6.89
CA VAL A 26 -8.02 6.12 -5.68
C VAL A 26 -8.11 4.64 -5.35
N LEU A 27 -7.07 4.13 -4.71
CA LEU A 27 -6.93 2.74 -4.31
C LEU A 27 -6.40 2.69 -2.87
N PRO A 28 -7.25 3.03 -1.87
CA PRO A 28 -6.90 2.88 -0.47
C PRO A 28 -6.67 1.38 -0.17
N TRP A 29 -5.54 1.05 0.47
CA TRP A 29 -5.08 -0.33 0.59
C TRP A 29 -5.23 -0.93 2.00
N HIS A 30 -5.94 -2.05 2.12
CA HIS A 30 -6.35 -2.66 3.40
C HIS A 30 -5.32 -3.64 4.00
N ASN A 31 -4.22 -3.13 4.55
CA ASN A 31 -3.27 -3.97 5.30
C ASN A 31 -2.72 -3.35 6.60
N PHE A 32 -2.72 -2.03 6.77
CA PHE A 32 -2.15 -1.38 7.95
C PHE A 32 -3.18 -0.61 8.76
N LEU A 33 -2.99 -0.54 10.08
CA LEU A 33 -3.82 0.25 10.99
C LEU A 33 -3.78 1.74 10.68
N SER A 34 -2.70 2.22 10.03
CA SER A 34 -2.59 3.61 9.56
C SER A 34 -3.42 3.91 8.31
N GLY A 35 -4.08 2.89 7.74
CA GLY A 35 -4.89 3.00 6.54
C GLY A 35 -6.31 2.46 6.69
N PRO A 36 -6.97 2.12 5.58
CA PRO A 36 -8.41 1.87 5.53
C PRO A 36 -8.88 0.64 6.32
N THR A 37 -7.96 -0.27 6.66
CA THR A 37 -8.28 -1.41 7.52
C THR A 37 -8.80 -0.99 8.90
N ALA A 38 -8.38 0.17 9.39
CA ALA A 38 -8.87 0.69 10.65
C ALA A 38 -10.17 1.50 10.49
N TRP A 39 -10.56 1.95 9.29
CA TRP A 39 -11.63 2.93 9.10
C TRP A 39 -13.03 2.42 9.47
N ASN A 40 -13.83 3.32 10.04
CA ASN A 40 -15.25 3.17 10.25
C ASN A 40 -16.03 3.87 9.11
N GLU A 41 -17.36 3.73 9.12
CA GLU A 41 -18.24 4.33 8.11
C GLU A 41 -18.04 5.85 7.99
N ASP A 42 -17.87 6.56 9.11
CA ASP A 42 -17.66 8.01 9.11
C ASP A 42 -16.33 8.41 8.48
N ASP A 43 -15.27 7.62 8.67
CA ASP A 43 -13.97 7.87 8.01
C ASP A 43 -14.09 7.70 6.49
N TYR A 44 -14.83 6.67 6.03
CA TYR A 44 -15.13 6.51 4.61
C TYR A 44 -15.98 7.66 4.07
N ARG A 45 -16.96 8.15 4.84
CA ARG A 45 -17.81 9.27 4.44
C ARG A 45 -16.99 10.53 4.21
N GLU A 46 -16.14 10.90 5.17
CA GLU A 46 -15.24 12.05 5.07
C GLU A 46 -14.25 11.88 3.90
N TYR A 47 -13.66 10.70 3.77
CA TYR A 47 -12.74 10.40 2.68
C TYR A 47 -13.40 10.52 1.30
N LEU A 48 -14.62 10.01 1.13
CA LEU A 48 -15.36 10.10 -0.12
C LEU A 48 -15.84 11.53 -0.41
N ASP A 49 -16.17 12.33 0.61
CA ASP A 49 -16.47 13.76 0.46
C ASP A 49 -15.26 14.52 -0.08
N GLU A 50 -14.07 14.25 0.47
CA GLU A 50 -12.83 14.87 -0.02
C GLU A 50 -12.48 14.37 -1.44
N CYS A 51 -12.70 13.09 -1.74
CA CYS A 51 -12.56 12.55 -3.09
C CYS A 51 -13.47 13.28 -4.09
N GLN A 52 -14.76 13.43 -3.78
CA GLN A 52 -15.72 14.12 -4.63
C GLN A 52 -15.32 15.58 -4.87
N LYS A 53 -14.91 16.28 -3.79
CA LYS A 53 -14.45 17.67 -3.83
C LYS A 53 -13.21 17.84 -4.72
N ASN A 54 -12.32 16.84 -4.75
CA ASN A 54 -11.14 16.81 -5.60
C ASN A 54 -11.37 16.11 -6.96
N GLY A 55 -12.65 15.90 -7.34
CA GLY A 55 -13.03 15.41 -8.65
C GLY A 55 -12.65 13.95 -8.93
N ILE A 56 -12.35 13.14 -7.92
CA ILE A 56 -12.22 11.69 -8.04
C ILE A 56 -13.57 11.10 -8.48
N ASN A 57 -13.54 10.13 -9.39
CA ASN A 57 -14.72 9.45 -9.90
C ASN A 57 -14.61 7.92 -9.89
N PHE A 58 -13.56 7.38 -9.27
CA PHE A 58 -13.36 5.95 -9.12
C PHE A 58 -12.68 5.62 -7.79
N ILE A 59 -13.11 4.55 -7.13
CA ILE A 59 -12.46 3.96 -5.98
C ILE A 59 -12.34 2.45 -6.17
N GLY A 60 -11.16 1.89 -5.95
CA GLY A 60 -10.94 0.46 -5.97
C GLY A 60 -10.52 -0.07 -4.61
N PHE A 61 -10.84 -1.33 -4.34
CA PHE A 61 -10.38 -2.06 -3.17
C PHE A 61 -9.71 -3.36 -3.60
N HIS A 62 -8.56 -3.66 -3.00
CA HIS A 62 -7.88 -4.93 -3.13
C HIS A 62 -8.18 -5.81 -1.90
N ASN A 63 -8.31 -7.12 -2.14
CA ASN A 63 -8.39 -8.13 -1.11
C ASN A 63 -7.36 -9.23 -1.39
N TYR A 64 -6.44 -9.43 -0.46
CA TYR A 64 -5.74 -10.68 -0.23
C TYR A 64 -6.75 -11.79 0.04
N THR A 65 -6.59 -12.87 -0.71
CA THR A 65 -7.42 -14.07 -0.58
C THR A 65 -6.67 -15.19 0.14
N GLY A 66 -5.51 -14.92 0.73
CA GLY A 66 -4.63 -15.91 1.34
C GLY A 66 -3.78 -16.69 0.33
N GLY A 67 -3.08 -17.73 0.80
CA GLY A 67 -2.39 -18.69 -0.08
C GLY A 67 -1.00 -18.29 -0.60
N GLY A 68 -0.54 -17.05 -0.37
CA GLY A 68 0.86 -16.63 -0.56
C GLY A 68 1.68 -16.86 0.72
N GLU A 69 2.97 -17.18 0.62
CA GLU A 69 3.85 -17.63 1.72
C GLU A 69 3.73 -16.77 2.98
N ARG A 70 4.02 -15.48 2.88
CA ARG A 70 3.94 -14.56 4.01
C ARG A 70 2.50 -14.21 4.42
N TYR A 71 1.57 -14.34 3.48
CA TYR A 71 0.19 -13.89 3.59
C TYR A 71 -0.77 -15.08 3.61
N PHE A 72 -0.30 -16.24 4.06
CA PHE A 72 -0.95 -17.51 3.77
C PHE A 72 -2.35 -17.60 4.37
N ASN A 73 -2.52 -16.98 5.54
CA ASN A 73 -3.76 -16.81 6.29
C ASN A 73 -4.33 -15.39 6.22
N TYR A 74 -3.87 -14.55 5.30
CA TYR A 74 -4.32 -13.15 5.20
C TYR A 74 -5.47 -13.11 4.22
N VAL A 75 -6.68 -13.27 4.76
CA VAL A 75 -7.93 -13.14 4.02
C VAL A 75 -8.66 -11.91 4.54
N GLU A 76 -8.94 -10.93 3.68
CA GLU A 76 -9.82 -9.83 4.05
C GLU A 76 -11.30 -10.25 4.00
N PRO A 77 -12.10 -9.81 4.99
CA PRO A 77 -13.50 -10.20 5.12
C PRO A 77 -14.44 -9.45 4.18
N MET A 78 -13.96 -8.64 3.23
CA MET A 78 -14.85 -7.99 2.26
C MET A 78 -15.42 -9.00 1.26
N ILE A 79 -14.81 -10.18 1.12
CA ILE A 79 -15.28 -11.21 0.20
C ILE A 79 -15.38 -12.53 0.95
N LYS A 80 -16.60 -13.03 1.13
CA LYS A 80 -16.89 -14.28 1.82
C LYS A 80 -16.73 -15.45 0.86
N ILE A 81 -15.48 -15.87 0.70
CA ILE A 81 -15.13 -17.04 -0.10
C ILE A 81 -15.59 -18.29 0.64
N ARG A 82 -16.84 -18.76 0.42
CA ARG A 82 -17.36 -20.00 0.98
C ARG A 82 -17.53 -21.04 -0.11
N TYR A 83 -16.85 -22.19 0.02
CA TYR A 83 -16.95 -23.28 -0.96
C TYR A 83 -17.00 -24.64 -0.27
N LYS A 84 -17.96 -25.50 -0.66
CA LYS A 84 -18.20 -26.84 -0.07
C LYS A 84 -18.20 -26.86 1.47
N ASN A 85 -18.90 -25.90 2.08
CA ASN A 85 -18.98 -25.69 3.54
C ASN A 85 -17.67 -25.32 4.24
N VAL A 86 -16.61 -25.03 3.49
CA VAL A 86 -15.40 -24.42 4.03
C VAL A 86 -15.56 -22.90 3.96
N LEU A 87 -15.37 -22.25 5.10
CA LEU A 87 -15.26 -20.81 5.23
C LEU A 87 -13.88 -20.54 5.86
N PRO A 88 -12.95 -19.90 5.14
CA PRO A 88 -11.64 -19.51 5.68
C PRO A 88 -11.76 -18.55 6.86
N ASP A 89 -10.77 -18.54 7.75
CA ASP A 89 -10.66 -17.46 8.73
C ASP A 89 -10.28 -16.15 8.01
N ALA A 90 -10.99 -15.07 8.31
CA ALA A 90 -10.74 -13.75 7.73
C ALA A 90 -10.82 -12.66 8.77
N ARG A 91 -10.07 -11.59 8.55
CA ARG A 91 -9.98 -10.45 9.47
C ARG A 91 -9.57 -9.18 8.73
N PHE A 92 -10.18 -8.06 9.07
CA PHE A 92 -9.46 -6.78 8.99
C PHE A 92 -8.50 -6.70 10.17
N ASP A 93 -7.32 -6.14 9.94
CA ASP A 93 -6.34 -5.95 11.01
C ASP A 93 -6.81 -4.96 12.07
N ASP A 94 -6.57 -5.36 13.31
CA ASP A 94 -6.81 -4.59 14.51
C ASP A 94 -5.64 -4.84 15.49
N GLY A 95 -5.59 -4.12 16.60
CA GLY A 95 -4.51 -4.20 17.59
C GLY A 95 -4.35 -5.57 18.26
N SER A 96 -5.25 -6.53 18.03
CA SER A 96 -5.16 -7.92 18.49
C SER A 96 -4.51 -8.86 17.48
N THR A 97 -4.34 -8.45 16.22
CA THR A 97 -3.77 -9.33 15.18
C THR A 97 -2.24 -9.35 15.25
N ALA A 98 -1.67 -10.49 14.83
CA ALA A 98 -0.23 -10.67 14.61
C ALA A 98 0.08 -10.73 13.10
N ARG A 99 -0.61 -9.91 12.31
CA ARG A 99 -0.39 -9.78 10.86
C ARG A 99 0.37 -8.50 10.58
N TRP A 100 1.01 -8.40 9.42
CA TRP A 100 1.81 -7.24 9.04
C TRP A 100 2.85 -6.87 10.10
N GLY A 101 3.41 -7.86 10.79
CA GLY A 101 4.41 -7.69 11.83
C GLY A 101 3.91 -7.10 13.14
N TYR A 102 2.61 -6.78 13.30
CA TYR A 102 2.09 -6.24 14.56
C TYR A 102 2.29 -7.26 15.69
N LEU A 103 2.57 -6.75 16.89
CA LEU A 103 2.44 -7.53 18.12
C LEU A 103 1.12 -7.15 18.80
N PRO A 104 0.28 -8.12 19.19
CA PRO A 104 -0.98 -7.83 19.85
C PRO A 104 -0.77 -7.01 21.14
N MET A 105 -1.40 -5.84 21.24
CA MET A 105 -1.28 -4.96 22.42
C MET A 105 -2.61 -4.25 22.68
N LYS A 106 -3.07 -4.30 23.94
CA LYS A 106 -4.29 -3.59 24.32
C LYS A 106 -3.98 -2.10 24.42
N VAL A 107 -4.95 -1.27 24.07
CA VAL A 107 -4.81 0.20 24.13
C VAL A 107 -4.43 0.67 25.54
N LYS A 108 -5.00 0.08 26.59
CA LYS A 108 -4.66 0.41 27.99
C LYS A 108 -3.19 0.15 28.38
N ASP A 109 -2.46 -0.62 27.58
CA ASP A 109 -1.05 -0.95 27.81
C ASP A 109 -0.14 -0.03 26.97
N PHE A 110 -0.71 0.92 26.21
CA PHE A 110 0.03 1.93 25.47
C PHE A 110 0.75 2.90 26.43
N ALA A 111 1.92 3.34 26.00
CA ALA A 111 2.86 4.06 26.85
C ALA A 111 2.38 5.49 27.14
N PHE A 112 2.87 6.02 28.27
CA PHE A 112 2.87 7.46 28.57
C PHE A 112 1.48 8.16 28.55
N GLY A 113 0.41 7.39 28.80
CA GLY A 113 -0.97 7.91 28.83
C GLY A 113 -1.56 8.13 27.43
N THR A 114 -0.97 7.54 26.38
CA THR A 114 -1.47 7.69 25.01
C THR A 114 -2.75 6.90 24.74
N ASP A 115 -3.13 6.00 25.65
CA ASP A 115 -4.41 5.28 25.65
C ASP A 115 -5.62 6.23 25.62
N SER A 116 -5.50 7.42 26.24
CA SER A 116 -6.59 8.40 26.29
C SER A 116 -6.97 9.01 24.93
N LEU A 117 -6.14 8.82 23.89
CA LEU A 117 -6.42 9.30 22.53
C LEU A 117 -7.33 8.36 21.74
N PHE A 118 -7.54 7.13 22.23
CA PHE A 118 -8.28 6.11 21.52
C PHE A 118 -9.69 5.98 22.09
N ALA A 119 -10.69 6.39 21.32
CA ALA A 119 -12.09 6.10 21.62
C ALA A 119 -12.41 4.66 21.19
N LEU A 120 -12.71 3.79 22.15
CA LEU A 120 -13.08 2.40 21.89
C LEU A 120 -14.56 2.15 22.17
N PRO A 121 -15.24 1.30 21.39
CA PRO A 121 -16.55 0.79 21.76
C PRO A 121 -16.53 0.07 23.12
N GLU A 122 -17.68 -0.02 23.77
CA GLU A 122 -17.80 -0.68 25.08
C GLU A 122 -17.31 -2.14 25.01
N GLY A 123 -16.49 -2.55 25.98
CA GLY A 123 -15.93 -3.90 26.07
C GLY A 123 -14.74 -4.19 25.13
N VAL A 124 -14.45 -3.31 24.18
CA VAL A 124 -13.31 -3.44 23.25
C VAL A 124 -12.00 -3.03 23.93
N LYS A 125 -10.92 -3.75 23.62
CA LYS A 125 -9.58 -3.54 24.22
C LYS A 125 -8.49 -3.18 23.21
N TYR A 126 -8.80 -3.27 21.92
CA TYR A 126 -7.85 -3.14 20.82
C TYR A 126 -8.35 -2.06 19.86
N PHE A 127 -7.42 -1.33 19.25
CA PHE A 127 -7.74 -0.34 18.24
C PHE A 127 -7.96 -1.01 16.87
N GLY A 128 -8.98 -0.62 16.14
CA GLY A 128 -9.31 -1.13 14.81
C GLY A 128 -10.69 -0.66 14.37
N ALA A 129 -11.09 -1.01 13.15
CA ALA A 129 -12.45 -0.75 12.67
C ALA A 129 -13.49 -1.46 13.54
N ASP A 130 -14.63 -0.82 13.77
CA ASP A 130 -15.74 -1.34 14.57
C ASP A 130 -16.23 -2.69 14.02
N CYS A 131 -16.26 -2.83 12.69
CA CYS A 131 -16.62 -4.09 12.03
C CYS A 131 -15.63 -5.24 12.33
N ALA A 132 -14.38 -4.92 12.68
CA ALA A 132 -13.35 -5.88 13.07
C ALA A 132 -13.40 -6.18 14.58
N VAL A 133 -13.35 -5.15 15.42
CA VAL A 133 -13.18 -5.30 16.87
C VAL A 133 -14.44 -5.74 17.62
N LEU A 134 -15.62 -5.56 17.02
CA LEU A 134 -16.91 -6.01 17.56
C LEU A 134 -17.32 -7.41 17.09
N ALA A 135 -16.58 -8.02 16.17
CA ALA A 135 -16.90 -9.33 15.61
C ALA A 135 -16.35 -10.46 16.51
N ASN A 136 -17.21 -11.39 16.91
CA ASN A 136 -16.86 -12.49 17.82
C ASN A 136 -16.70 -13.83 17.10
N THR A 137 -17.28 -13.99 15.92
CA THR A 137 -17.22 -15.20 15.09
C THR A 137 -16.64 -14.91 13.71
N VAL A 138 -16.23 -15.94 12.98
CA VAL A 138 -15.73 -15.78 11.60
C VAL A 138 -16.85 -15.25 10.71
N GLU A 139 -18.07 -15.78 10.85
CA GLU A 139 -19.26 -15.29 10.16
C GLU A 139 -19.52 -13.81 10.41
N GLU A 140 -19.48 -13.36 11.67
CA GLU A 140 -19.70 -11.95 12.01
C GLU A 140 -18.65 -11.03 11.39
N ARG A 141 -17.40 -11.49 11.25
CA ARG A 141 -16.35 -10.68 10.60
C ARG A 141 -16.67 -10.42 9.14
N TYR A 142 -17.09 -11.45 8.40
CA TYR A 142 -17.54 -11.28 7.02
C TYR A 142 -18.79 -10.40 6.95
N GLU A 143 -19.81 -10.70 7.74
CA GLU A 143 -21.09 -9.97 7.69
C GLU A 143 -20.92 -8.48 7.98
N LYS A 144 -20.15 -8.12 9.02
CA LYS A 144 -19.92 -6.72 9.40
C LYS A 144 -19.05 -5.99 8.38
N ALA A 145 -18.01 -6.63 7.85
CA ALA A 145 -17.15 -6.02 6.83
C ALA A 145 -17.90 -5.82 5.51
N GLN A 146 -18.62 -6.83 5.03
CA GLN A 146 -19.47 -6.74 3.85
C GLN A 146 -20.56 -5.67 3.99
N SER A 147 -21.19 -5.56 5.17
CA SER A 147 -22.18 -4.52 5.44
C SER A 147 -21.56 -3.11 5.36
N LEU A 148 -20.39 -2.91 5.98
CA LEU A 148 -19.66 -1.64 5.87
C LEU A 148 -19.33 -1.33 4.41
N MET A 149 -18.77 -2.27 3.66
CA MET A 149 -18.35 -2.03 2.28
C MET A 149 -19.54 -1.85 1.31
N GLN A 150 -20.70 -2.44 1.60
CA GLN A 150 -21.94 -2.13 0.87
C GLN A 150 -22.39 -0.68 1.12
N ASN A 151 -22.33 -0.20 2.37
CA ASN A 151 -22.60 1.21 2.66
C ASN A 151 -21.60 2.13 1.94
N VAL A 152 -20.32 1.73 1.87
CA VAL A 152 -19.29 2.47 1.12
C VAL A 152 -19.61 2.54 -0.37
N LEU A 153 -20.10 1.45 -0.98
CA LEU A 153 -20.56 1.44 -2.37
C LEU A 153 -21.68 2.45 -2.61
N GLU A 154 -22.70 2.44 -1.75
CA GLU A 154 -23.83 3.37 -1.83
C GLU A 154 -23.37 4.82 -1.68
N MET A 155 -22.54 5.12 -0.68
CA MET A 155 -21.95 6.44 -0.47
C MET A 155 -21.10 6.91 -1.66
N ALA A 156 -20.34 6.01 -2.29
CA ALA A 156 -19.56 6.32 -3.48
C ALA A 156 -20.47 6.70 -4.66
N HIS A 157 -21.54 5.93 -4.89
CA HIS A 157 -22.51 6.20 -5.97
C HIS A 157 -23.28 7.50 -5.79
N GLU A 158 -23.68 7.85 -4.56
CA GLU A 158 -24.27 9.16 -4.23
C GLU A 158 -23.37 10.32 -4.67
N ARG A 159 -22.06 10.10 -4.60
CA ARG A 159 -21.01 11.07 -4.96
C ARG A 159 -20.55 10.94 -6.41
N LYS A 160 -21.18 10.06 -7.19
CA LYS A 160 -20.84 9.73 -8.59
C LYS A 160 -19.43 9.17 -8.74
N ILE A 161 -18.97 8.44 -7.73
CA ILE A 161 -17.71 7.71 -7.70
C ILE A 161 -18.04 6.24 -8.01
N GLN A 162 -17.47 5.71 -9.08
CA GLN A 162 -17.62 4.29 -9.42
C GLN A 162 -16.75 3.43 -8.51
N MET A 163 -17.18 2.20 -8.23
CA MET A 163 -16.46 1.32 -7.30
C MET A 163 -16.04 0.00 -7.93
N ALA A 164 -14.83 -0.43 -7.61
CA ALA A 164 -14.32 -1.76 -7.92
C ALA A 164 -14.08 -2.58 -6.65
N MET A 165 -14.57 -3.81 -6.62
CA MET A 165 -14.18 -4.81 -5.63
C MET A 165 -13.18 -5.78 -6.28
N GLY A 166 -11.98 -5.86 -5.73
CA GLY A 166 -10.89 -6.66 -6.27
C GLY A 166 -10.48 -7.82 -5.39
N PHE A 167 -9.94 -8.87 -6.00
CA PHE A 167 -9.42 -10.04 -5.30
C PHE A 167 -8.28 -10.69 -6.07
N GLU A 168 -7.42 -11.40 -5.34
CA GLU A 168 -6.34 -12.18 -5.94
C GLU A 168 -6.85 -13.52 -6.49
N PHE A 169 -6.65 -13.76 -7.79
CA PHE A 169 -7.07 -15.01 -8.43
C PHE A 169 -5.98 -16.08 -8.36
N GLY A 170 -6.39 -17.34 -8.40
CA GLY A 170 -5.48 -18.49 -8.54
C GLY A 170 -4.62 -18.81 -7.32
N VAL A 171 -4.86 -18.12 -6.20
CA VAL A 171 -4.36 -18.42 -4.86
C VAL A 171 -5.55 -18.56 -3.92
N ALA A 172 -5.42 -19.39 -2.89
CA ALA A 172 -6.48 -19.62 -1.92
C ALA A 172 -5.88 -20.07 -0.57
N PRO A 173 -6.57 -19.82 0.55
CA PRO A 173 -6.05 -20.06 1.88
C PRO A 173 -6.01 -21.58 2.22
N PRO A 174 -5.20 -21.99 3.21
CA PRO A 174 -4.94 -23.40 3.53
C PRO A 174 -6.17 -24.26 3.81
N GLU A 175 -7.27 -23.67 4.29
CA GLU A 175 -8.50 -24.36 4.65
C GLU A 175 -9.05 -25.17 3.48
N TYR A 176 -8.81 -24.74 2.23
CA TYR A 176 -9.21 -25.46 1.03
C TYR A 176 -8.39 -26.71 0.73
N ALA A 177 -7.33 -27.01 1.48
CA ALA A 177 -6.72 -28.34 1.45
C ALA A 177 -7.75 -29.45 1.78
N SER A 178 -8.78 -29.12 2.57
CA SER A 178 -9.88 -30.05 2.91
C SER A 178 -10.80 -30.40 1.74
N VAL A 179 -10.84 -29.58 0.67
CA VAL A 179 -11.65 -29.85 -0.53
C VAL A 179 -10.85 -30.45 -1.67
N ARG A 180 -9.54 -30.68 -1.47
CA ARG A 180 -8.65 -31.21 -2.50
C ARG A 180 -9.01 -32.65 -2.84
N THR A 181 -9.53 -32.84 -4.05
CA THR A 181 -9.87 -34.18 -4.58
C THR A 181 -8.80 -34.75 -5.51
N ARG A 182 -7.85 -33.93 -5.98
CA ARG A 182 -6.80 -34.33 -6.94
C ARG A 182 -5.40 -33.85 -6.52
N GLY A 183 -4.40 -34.64 -6.90
CA GLY A 183 -2.99 -34.35 -6.62
C GLY A 183 -2.47 -33.09 -7.31
N ASP A 184 -3.13 -32.62 -8.36
CA ASP A 184 -2.76 -31.46 -9.17
C ASP A 184 -3.78 -30.32 -9.12
N MET A 185 -4.59 -30.23 -8.04
CA MET A 185 -5.46 -29.06 -7.78
C MET A 185 -4.63 -27.77 -7.66
N TYR A 186 -3.38 -27.87 -7.20
CA TYR A 186 -2.41 -26.79 -7.17
C TYR A 186 -1.00 -27.34 -7.33
N TRP A 187 -0.06 -26.47 -7.68
CA TRP A 187 1.37 -26.73 -7.75
C TRP A 187 2.10 -25.89 -6.72
N MET A 188 3.20 -26.44 -6.19
CA MET A 188 4.04 -25.71 -5.24
C MET A 188 4.90 -24.70 -6.00
N GLY A 189 4.79 -23.43 -5.63
CA GLY A 189 5.82 -22.43 -5.88
C GLY A 189 6.76 -22.32 -4.67
N ASN A 190 7.82 -21.54 -4.82
CA ASN A 190 8.72 -21.18 -3.71
C ASN A 190 7.99 -20.33 -2.66
N GLY A 191 6.99 -19.54 -3.10
CA GLY A 191 6.32 -18.56 -2.23
C GLY A 191 4.80 -18.63 -2.26
N SER A 192 4.17 -19.62 -2.89
CA SER A 192 2.69 -19.71 -2.95
C SER A 192 2.21 -21.08 -3.42
N LEU A 193 0.91 -21.34 -3.20
CA LEU A 193 0.21 -22.43 -3.88
C LEU A 193 -0.42 -21.91 -5.17
N VAL A 194 0.06 -22.38 -6.32
CA VAL A 194 -0.44 -21.97 -7.64
C VAL A 194 -1.55 -22.93 -8.06
N TYR A 195 -2.81 -22.52 -7.90
CA TYR A 195 -3.96 -23.40 -8.17
C TYR A 195 -4.11 -23.67 -9.66
N ASN A 196 -4.50 -24.89 -10.02
CA ASN A 196 -4.69 -25.32 -11.41
C ASN A 196 -6.01 -24.79 -11.98
N PRO A 197 -6.00 -23.93 -13.02
CA PRO A 197 -7.21 -23.34 -13.59
C PRO A 197 -8.13 -24.37 -14.28
N PHE A 198 -7.69 -25.61 -14.46
CA PHE A 198 -8.47 -26.70 -15.05
C PHE A 198 -8.96 -27.74 -14.03
N ASP A 199 -8.64 -27.54 -12.75
CA ASP A 199 -9.26 -28.33 -11.68
C ASP A 199 -10.65 -27.79 -11.32
N LEU A 200 -11.60 -28.70 -11.08
CA LEU A 200 -13.00 -28.33 -10.83
C LEU A 200 -13.18 -27.61 -9.50
N ASP A 201 -12.40 -27.97 -8.48
CA ASP A 201 -12.50 -27.37 -7.15
C ASP A 201 -11.80 -26.01 -7.11
N ALA A 202 -10.65 -25.87 -7.78
CA ALA A 202 -9.99 -24.57 -7.96
C ALA A 202 -10.89 -23.56 -8.69
N VAL A 203 -11.55 -23.97 -9.78
CA VAL A 203 -12.51 -23.13 -10.50
C VAL A 203 -13.78 -22.88 -9.69
N GLY A 204 -14.23 -23.86 -8.91
CA GLY A 204 -15.36 -23.70 -7.99
C GLY A 204 -15.12 -22.63 -6.93
N ILE A 205 -13.91 -22.54 -6.38
CA ILE A 205 -13.50 -21.47 -5.46
C ILE A 205 -13.54 -20.11 -6.17
N LEU A 206 -12.96 -20.00 -7.38
CA LEU A 206 -13.02 -18.76 -8.18
C LEU A 206 -14.46 -18.28 -8.40
N TYR A 207 -15.36 -19.20 -8.77
CA TYR A 207 -16.76 -18.86 -9.02
C TYR A 207 -17.52 -18.51 -7.75
N ALA A 208 -17.24 -19.18 -6.63
CA ALA A 208 -17.80 -18.81 -5.33
C ALA A 208 -17.37 -17.40 -4.88
N THR A 209 -16.11 -17.02 -5.12
CA THR A 209 -15.62 -15.66 -4.88
C THR A 209 -16.40 -14.63 -5.71
N ILE A 210 -16.59 -14.90 -7.01
CA ILE A 210 -17.32 -13.98 -7.91
C ILE A 210 -18.80 -13.89 -7.52
N ASP A 211 -19.44 -15.01 -7.22
CA ASP A 211 -20.84 -15.05 -6.82
C ASP A 211 -21.05 -14.24 -5.51
N ASP A 212 -20.18 -14.40 -4.51
CA ASP A 212 -20.25 -13.62 -3.28
C ASP A 212 -20.14 -12.10 -3.54
N ILE A 213 -19.20 -11.66 -4.37
CA ILE A 213 -19.05 -10.25 -4.73
C ILE A 213 -20.34 -9.73 -5.38
N LEU A 214 -20.88 -10.44 -6.37
CA LEU A 214 -22.06 -10.01 -7.13
C LEU A 214 -23.35 -10.03 -6.29
N GLU A 215 -23.47 -10.98 -5.37
CA GLU A 215 -24.63 -11.10 -4.48
C GLU A 215 -24.61 -10.06 -3.35
N THR A 216 -23.42 -9.80 -2.80
CA THR A 216 -23.19 -8.84 -1.70
C THR A 216 -23.28 -7.41 -2.19
N TYR A 217 -22.54 -7.07 -3.25
CA TYR A 217 -22.34 -5.70 -3.71
C TYR A 217 -23.26 -5.34 -4.87
N ARG A 218 -24.54 -5.12 -4.56
CA ARG A 218 -25.56 -4.85 -5.57
C ARG A 218 -25.32 -3.50 -6.25
N GLY A 219 -25.14 -3.53 -7.57
CA GLY A 219 -24.87 -2.32 -8.37
C GLY A 219 -23.38 -2.04 -8.59
N LEU A 220 -22.47 -2.91 -8.12
CA LEU A 220 -21.02 -2.76 -8.31
C LEU A 220 -20.64 -2.55 -9.79
N ASP A 221 -19.82 -1.53 -10.05
CA ASP A 221 -19.42 -1.14 -11.40
C ASP A 221 -18.36 -2.08 -12.01
N TYR A 222 -17.38 -2.50 -11.20
CA TYR A 222 -16.21 -3.27 -11.65
C TYR A 222 -15.85 -4.41 -10.69
N ILE A 223 -15.41 -5.53 -11.26
CA ILE A 223 -14.62 -6.55 -10.54
C ILE A 223 -13.16 -6.43 -11.00
N TRP A 224 -12.24 -6.41 -10.04
CA TRP A 224 -10.82 -6.21 -10.30
C TRP A 224 -10.00 -7.47 -9.94
N LEU A 225 -9.53 -8.17 -10.97
CA LEU A 225 -8.75 -9.39 -10.83
C LEU A 225 -7.28 -9.04 -10.61
N TRP A 226 -6.75 -9.38 -9.43
CA TRP A 226 -5.36 -9.10 -9.06
C TRP A 226 -4.48 -10.34 -9.25
N LEU A 227 -3.36 -10.16 -9.94
CA LEU A 227 -2.28 -11.12 -9.95
C LEU A 227 -1.59 -11.09 -8.58
N ASN A 228 -1.57 -12.22 -7.88
CA ASN A 228 -0.89 -12.35 -6.60
C ASN A 228 0.63 -12.11 -6.74
N GLU A 229 1.22 -11.39 -5.80
CA GLU A 229 2.66 -11.05 -5.80
C GLU A 229 3.57 -12.28 -5.84
N HIS A 230 3.19 -13.35 -5.13
CA HIS A 230 4.04 -14.50 -4.87
C HIS A 230 3.79 -15.69 -5.81
N CYS A 231 2.75 -15.63 -6.67
CA CYS A 231 2.54 -16.67 -7.68
C CYS A 231 3.66 -16.72 -8.72
N MET A 232 4.43 -15.63 -8.83
CA MET A 232 5.59 -15.52 -9.73
C MET A 232 6.82 -16.29 -9.23
N PHE A 233 6.81 -16.83 -8.01
CA PHE A 233 8.00 -17.45 -7.41
C PHE A 233 7.98 -18.98 -7.54
N GLY A 234 8.80 -19.51 -8.47
CA GLY A 234 9.33 -20.88 -8.39
C GLY A 234 8.36 -22.02 -8.66
N VAL A 235 7.28 -21.82 -9.40
CA VAL A 235 6.48 -22.95 -9.91
C VAL A 235 7.30 -23.72 -10.95
N ASP A 236 7.35 -25.05 -10.84
CA ASP A 236 8.00 -25.93 -11.83
C ASP A 236 7.05 -26.20 -13.02
N PRO A 237 7.29 -25.62 -14.21
CA PRO A 237 6.43 -25.85 -15.36
C PRO A 237 6.44 -27.31 -15.83
N GLN A 238 7.54 -28.05 -15.65
CA GLN A 238 7.63 -29.45 -16.06
C GLN A 238 6.71 -30.34 -15.24
N VAL A 239 6.48 -30.00 -13.97
CA VAL A 239 5.50 -30.68 -13.12
C VAL A 239 4.09 -30.27 -13.53
N ALA A 240 3.82 -28.98 -13.70
CA ALA A 240 2.49 -28.49 -14.02
C ALA A 240 1.98 -28.97 -15.39
N LEU A 241 2.85 -29.01 -16.40
CA LEU A 241 2.52 -29.43 -17.77
C LEU A 241 2.35 -30.96 -17.93
N LYS A 242 2.47 -31.75 -16.85
CA LYS A 242 1.97 -33.14 -16.82
C LYS A 242 0.44 -33.18 -16.83
N ASN A 243 -0.24 -32.13 -16.36
CA ASN A 243 -1.68 -32.01 -16.50
C ASN A 243 -2.04 -31.79 -17.98
N ARG A 244 -2.87 -32.69 -18.54
CA ARG A 244 -3.21 -32.71 -19.97
C ARG A 244 -3.84 -31.39 -20.45
N LEU A 245 -4.82 -30.85 -19.70
CA LEU A 245 -5.55 -29.64 -20.09
C LEU A 245 -4.66 -28.39 -20.01
N MET A 246 -3.85 -28.29 -18.95
CA MET A 246 -2.87 -27.21 -18.81
C MET A 246 -1.84 -27.23 -19.95
N ASN A 247 -1.36 -28.42 -20.33
CA ASN A 247 -0.40 -28.58 -21.43
C ASN A 247 -1.00 -28.27 -22.80
N GLU A 248 -2.22 -28.70 -23.06
CA GLU A 248 -2.96 -28.32 -24.28
C GLU A 248 -3.07 -26.78 -24.39
N PHE A 249 -3.54 -26.12 -23.33
CA PHE A 249 -3.68 -24.67 -23.32
C PHE A 249 -2.33 -23.93 -23.43
N TYR A 250 -1.27 -24.46 -22.80
CA TYR A 250 0.08 -23.93 -22.91
C TYR A 250 0.67 -24.03 -24.32
N ARG A 251 0.50 -25.15 -25.02
CA ARG A 251 0.98 -25.30 -26.40
C ARG A 251 0.33 -24.30 -27.35
N GLU A 252 -0.92 -23.95 -27.10
CA GLU A 252 -1.67 -22.99 -27.92
C GLU A 252 -1.26 -21.53 -27.65
N ASN A 253 -1.03 -21.18 -26.38
CA ASN A 253 -0.89 -19.79 -25.93
C ASN A 253 0.52 -19.38 -25.49
N GLY A 254 1.41 -20.33 -25.18
CA GLY A 254 2.74 -20.03 -24.62
C GLY A 254 3.61 -19.12 -25.49
N LYS A 255 3.39 -19.13 -26.81
CA LYS A 255 4.07 -18.27 -27.79
C LYS A 255 3.91 -16.77 -27.55
N TYR A 256 2.84 -16.34 -26.85
CA TYR A 256 2.55 -14.92 -26.59
C TYR A 256 3.33 -14.34 -25.42
N TYR A 257 3.97 -15.19 -24.61
CA TYR A 257 4.65 -14.82 -23.37
C TYR A 257 6.17 -15.07 -23.45
N GLN A 258 6.70 -15.30 -24.65
CA GLN A 258 8.13 -15.49 -24.87
C GLN A 258 8.81 -14.12 -24.94
N SER A 259 9.82 -13.87 -24.10
CA SER A 259 10.70 -12.70 -24.22
C SER A 259 11.97 -13.05 -25.01
N SER A 260 12.52 -12.06 -25.71
CA SER A 260 13.83 -12.17 -26.40
C SER A 260 15.00 -12.30 -25.44
N ASP A 261 14.80 -11.85 -24.20
CA ASP A 261 15.76 -11.86 -23.11
C ASP A 261 15.15 -12.64 -21.95
N GLN A 262 15.55 -13.90 -21.73
CA GLN A 262 15.90 -14.50 -20.43
C GLN A 262 15.81 -16.04 -20.36
N GLU A 263 16.69 -16.56 -19.50
CA GLU A 263 16.94 -17.94 -19.08
C GLU A 263 15.87 -18.53 -18.13
N ASP A 264 14.82 -17.77 -17.74
CA ASP A 264 13.79 -18.24 -16.81
C ASP A 264 12.62 -18.94 -17.52
N SER A 265 12.60 -20.27 -17.41
CA SER A 265 11.58 -21.13 -18.03
C SER A 265 10.15 -20.97 -17.50
N SER A 266 9.91 -20.21 -16.42
CA SER A 266 8.60 -20.15 -15.75
C SER A 266 7.65 -19.07 -16.28
N ILE A 267 8.16 -17.96 -16.86
CA ILE A 267 7.34 -16.83 -17.30
C ILE A 267 6.27 -17.21 -18.34
N PRO A 268 6.59 -17.98 -19.40
CA PRO A 268 5.56 -18.38 -20.36
C PRO A 268 4.45 -19.20 -19.71
N PHE A 269 4.79 -20.05 -18.74
CA PHE A 269 3.80 -20.84 -18.01
C PHE A 269 2.89 -19.95 -17.16
N LEU A 270 3.48 -19.00 -16.42
CA LEU A 270 2.74 -18.06 -15.57
C LEU A 270 1.79 -17.17 -16.37
N GLY A 271 2.22 -16.69 -17.54
CA GLY A 271 1.37 -15.93 -18.45
C GLY A 271 0.15 -16.72 -18.93
N VAL A 272 0.37 -17.96 -19.38
CA VAL A 272 -0.71 -18.87 -19.78
C VAL A 272 -1.63 -19.23 -18.61
N TRP A 273 -1.06 -19.46 -17.42
CA TRP A 273 -1.83 -19.73 -16.21
C TRP A 273 -2.74 -18.55 -15.83
N ALA A 274 -2.19 -17.33 -15.82
CA ALA A 274 -2.95 -16.12 -15.53
C ALA A 274 -4.04 -15.90 -16.57
N GLN A 275 -3.72 -16.07 -17.85
CA GLN A 275 -4.67 -16.00 -18.95
C GLN A 275 -5.86 -16.95 -18.73
N ALA A 276 -5.61 -18.20 -18.35
CA ALA A 276 -6.66 -19.19 -18.13
C ALA A 276 -7.60 -18.80 -16.99
N TYR A 277 -7.08 -18.27 -15.88
CA TYR A 277 -7.90 -17.77 -14.77
C TYR A 277 -8.72 -16.54 -15.17
N ILE A 278 -8.07 -15.55 -15.80
CA ILE A 278 -8.72 -14.31 -16.20
C ILE A 278 -9.85 -14.60 -17.18
N GLN A 279 -9.65 -15.47 -18.18
CA GLN A 279 -10.70 -15.85 -19.13
C GLN A 279 -11.88 -16.53 -18.41
N LYS A 280 -11.63 -17.46 -17.50
CA LYS A 280 -12.71 -18.13 -16.73
C LYS A 280 -13.49 -17.17 -15.85
N ALA A 281 -12.80 -16.26 -15.17
CA ALA A 281 -13.43 -15.22 -14.36
C ALA A 281 -14.27 -14.29 -15.24
N TYR A 282 -13.69 -13.79 -16.34
CA TYR A 282 -14.36 -12.94 -17.30
C TYR A 282 -15.64 -13.58 -17.85
N ASP A 283 -15.56 -14.80 -18.38
CA ASP A 283 -16.71 -15.50 -18.95
C ASP A 283 -17.83 -15.69 -17.91
N TYR A 284 -17.45 -16.02 -16.67
CA TYR A 284 -18.39 -16.22 -15.58
C TYR A 284 -19.08 -14.91 -15.16
N ILE A 285 -18.29 -13.82 -15.02
CA ILE A 285 -18.81 -12.48 -14.72
C ILE A 285 -19.75 -12.01 -15.84
N LYS A 286 -19.35 -12.12 -17.11
CA LYS A 286 -20.20 -11.70 -18.24
C LYS A 286 -21.48 -12.51 -18.36
N LYS A 287 -21.46 -13.79 -17.96
CA LYS A 287 -22.66 -14.62 -17.90
C LYS A 287 -23.62 -14.20 -16.77
N LYS A 288 -23.11 -13.86 -15.59
CA LYS A 288 -23.92 -13.54 -14.39
C LYS A 288 -24.35 -12.07 -14.34
N ALA A 289 -23.44 -11.16 -14.67
CA ALA A 289 -23.63 -9.71 -14.60
C ALA A 289 -22.99 -9.03 -15.84
N PRO A 290 -23.63 -9.09 -17.03
CA PRO A 290 -23.06 -8.57 -18.28
C PRO A 290 -22.65 -7.08 -18.23
N SER A 291 -23.28 -6.29 -17.37
CA SER A 291 -23.00 -4.86 -17.18
C SER A 291 -21.75 -4.59 -16.32
N THR A 292 -21.32 -5.54 -15.50
CA THR A 292 -20.15 -5.39 -14.65
C THR A 292 -18.89 -5.48 -15.49
N LYS A 293 -18.01 -4.49 -15.32
CA LYS A 293 -16.76 -4.40 -16.07
C LYS A 293 -15.66 -5.17 -15.35
N VAL A 294 -14.66 -5.61 -16.11
CA VAL A 294 -13.53 -6.39 -15.57
C VAL A 294 -12.25 -5.59 -15.74
N ILE A 295 -11.50 -5.49 -14.66
CA ILE A 295 -10.15 -4.92 -14.63
C ILE A 295 -9.18 -6.03 -14.25
N ILE A 296 -8.00 -6.05 -14.86
CA ILE A 296 -6.87 -6.84 -14.35
C ILE A 296 -5.80 -5.92 -13.77
N GLY A 297 -5.18 -6.30 -12.66
CA GLY A 297 -4.16 -5.52 -11.96
C GLY A 297 -3.11 -6.38 -11.32
N GLY A 298 -1.98 -5.78 -10.97
CA GLY A 298 -0.90 -6.46 -10.27
C GLY A 298 0.27 -5.53 -10.02
N TRP A 299 1.28 -6.06 -9.35
CA TRP A 299 2.50 -5.32 -9.06
C TRP A 299 3.32 -5.08 -10.32
N GLY A 300 3.88 -3.88 -10.46
CA GLY A 300 4.63 -3.49 -11.65
C GLY A 300 6.13 -3.68 -11.57
N ALA A 301 6.64 -4.48 -10.62
CA ALA A 301 8.05 -4.84 -10.70
C ALA A 301 8.34 -5.57 -12.02
N GLU A 302 9.58 -5.43 -12.50
CA GLU A 302 10.04 -6.00 -13.79
C GLU A 302 9.99 -7.54 -13.83
N TYR A 303 9.55 -8.20 -12.76
CA TYR A 303 9.35 -9.65 -12.63
C TYR A 303 7.90 -10.06 -12.28
N GLN A 304 6.92 -9.15 -12.35
CA GLN A 304 5.52 -9.40 -11.96
C GLN A 304 4.53 -9.14 -13.12
N MET A 305 3.42 -8.42 -12.88
CA MET A 305 2.39 -8.16 -13.89
C MET A 305 2.97 -7.51 -15.15
N GLY A 306 4.00 -6.66 -14.98
CA GLY A 306 4.67 -5.98 -16.08
C GLY A 306 5.24 -6.90 -17.16
N LEU A 307 5.55 -8.15 -16.85
CA LEU A 307 6.02 -9.14 -17.84
C LEU A 307 4.88 -9.76 -18.66
N LEU A 308 3.67 -9.80 -18.09
CA LEU A 308 2.56 -10.55 -18.66
C LEU A 308 1.68 -9.69 -19.57
N LEU A 309 1.62 -8.37 -19.35
CA LEU A 309 0.67 -7.48 -20.03
C LEU A 309 0.74 -7.52 -21.56
N LYS A 310 1.94 -7.64 -22.16
CA LYS A 310 2.06 -7.72 -23.63
C LYS A 310 1.44 -9.00 -24.21
N GLY A 311 1.62 -10.14 -23.52
CA GLY A 311 1.01 -11.40 -23.93
C GLY A 311 -0.49 -11.44 -23.64
N LEU A 312 -0.91 -10.85 -22.52
CA LEU A 312 -2.32 -10.70 -22.15
C LEU A 312 -3.08 -9.80 -23.13
N ASP A 313 -2.46 -8.72 -23.62
CA ASP A 313 -3.07 -7.81 -24.62
C ASP A 313 -3.45 -8.55 -25.91
N GLN A 314 -2.66 -9.54 -26.31
CA GLN A 314 -2.90 -10.35 -27.51
C GLN A 314 -3.92 -11.47 -27.32
N THR A 315 -4.20 -11.87 -26.08
CA THR A 315 -4.94 -13.10 -25.77
C THR A 315 -6.26 -12.90 -25.04
N LEU A 316 -6.45 -11.75 -24.40
CA LEU A 316 -7.65 -11.42 -23.64
C LEU A 316 -8.64 -10.55 -24.44
N PRO A 317 -9.95 -10.64 -24.17
CA PRO A 317 -10.96 -9.75 -24.75
C PRO A 317 -10.60 -8.26 -24.59
N GLU A 318 -10.85 -7.44 -25.62
CA GLU A 318 -10.48 -6.01 -25.67
C GLU A 318 -11.19 -5.14 -24.62
N ASP A 319 -12.36 -5.57 -24.12
CA ASP A 319 -13.11 -4.80 -23.11
C ASP A 319 -12.59 -4.98 -21.68
N ILE A 320 -11.63 -5.90 -21.45
CA ILE A 320 -10.91 -6.00 -20.19
C ILE A 320 -9.95 -4.82 -20.04
N ILE A 321 -10.12 -4.07 -18.96
CA ILE A 321 -9.28 -2.92 -18.63
C ILE A 321 -7.99 -3.41 -17.99
N PHE A 322 -6.86 -2.90 -18.45
CA PHE A 322 -5.55 -3.24 -17.87
C PHE A 322 -5.15 -2.20 -16.82
N SER A 323 -4.41 -2.63 -15.81
CA SER A 323 -3.86 -1.75 -14.81
C SER A 323 -2.62 -2.36 -14.16
N MET A 324 -1.77 -1.52 -13.56
CA MET A 324 -0.57 -1.98 -12.87
C MET A 324 -0.07 -0.92 -11.89
N LEU A 325 0.41 -1.37 -10.72
CA LEU A 325 1.18 -0.49 -9.84
C LEU A 325 2.42 0.03 -10.53
N ASN A 326 2.67 1.34 -10.42
CA ASN A 326 3.90 1.91 -10.94
C ASN A 326 5.13 1.27 -10.24
N PRO A 327 6.21 0.96 -10.97
CA PRO A 327 7.31 0.15 -10.44
C PRO A 327 8.08 0.82 -9.29
N GLY A 328 8.70 -0.01 -8.44
CA GLY A 328 9.58 0.44 -7.37
C GLY A 328 8.86 1.31 -6.32
N GLN A 329 7.65 0.92 -5.93
CA GLN A 329 6.79 1.70 -5.02
C GLN A 329 6.56 3.14 -5.50
N GLY A 330 6.40 3.32 -6.82
CA GLY A 330 6.24 4.62 -7.46
C GLY A 330 7.54 5.43 -7.64
N ALA A 331 8.71 4.82 -7.45
CA ALA A 331 10.00 5.45 -7.81
C ALA A 331 10.10 5.67 -9.33
N LYS A 332 9.50 4.76 -10.13
CA LYS A 332 9.42 4.87 -11.59
C LYS A 332 7.97 5.09 -12.03
N ALA A 333 7.78 5.72 -13.19
CA ALA A 333 6.48 5.76 -13.87
C ALA A 333 6.16 4.41 -14.53
N HIS A 334 4.97 4.26 -15.10
CA HIS A 334 4.62 3.08 -15.89
C HIS A 334 5.57 2.92 -17.11
N PRO A 335 5.84 1.66 -17.55
CA PRO A 335 6.71 1.38 -18.69
C PRO A 335 6.19 1.94 -20.02
N ASP A 336 7.08 2.23 -20.96
CA ASP A 336 6.73 2.87 -22.24
C ASP A 336 5.81 2.02 -23.13
N TYR A 337 5.85 0.69 -23.01
CA TYR A 337 4.95 -0.18 -23.78
C TYR A 337 3.46 0.00 -23.42
N PHE A 338 3.14 0.66 -22.30
CA PHE A 338 1.74 1.02 -21.99
C PHE A 338 1.11 1.84 -23.10
N LYS A 339 1.89 2.69 -23.78
CA LYS A 339 1.44 3.47 -24.93
C LYS A 339 0.98 2.57 -26.09
N GLU A 340 1.67 1.46 -26.31
CA GLU A 340 1.30 0.47 -27.34
C GLU A 340 -0.01 -0.23 -26.96
N ILE A 341 -0.18 -0.64 -25.69
CA ILE A 341 -1.42 -1.28 -25.23
C ILE A 341 -2.60 -0.28 -25.25
N ALA A 342 -2.33 0.99 -24.92
CA ALA A 342 -3.34 2.04 -24.90
C ALA A 342 -3.97 2.31 -26.28
N THR A 343 -3.35 1.90 -27.39
CA THR A 343 -3.98 2.03 -28.71
C THR A 343 -5.12 1.03 -28.93
N ASN A 344 -5.09 -0.10 -28.21
CA ASN A 344 -5.97 -1.24 -28.46
C ASN A 344 -7.04 -1.40 -27.37
N ARG A 345 -6.73 -1.04 -26.13
CA ARG A 345 -7.67 -1.18 -25.00
C ARG A 345 -7.47 -0.11 -23.92
N LYS A 346 -8.42 -0.06 -23.00
CA LYS A 346 -8.31 0.79 -21.80
C LYS A 346 -7.22 0.26 -20.88
N ILE A 347 -6.31 1.15 -20.49
CA ILE A 347 -5.24 0.86 -19.54
C ILE A 347 -5.06 2.03 -18.57
N TRP A 348 -4.85 1.71 -17.30
CA TRP A 348 -4.68 2.68 -16.21
C TRP A 348 -3.32 2.51 -15.53
N ALA A 349 -2.62 3.61 -15.28
CA ALA A 349 -1.45 3.61 -14.40
C ALA A 349 -1.88 3.77 -12.95
N ILE A 350 -1.18 3.11 -12.02
CA ILE A 350 -1.46 3.22 -10.60
C ILE A 350 -0.26 3.86 -9.88
N PRO A 351 -0.15 5.20 -9.86
CA PRO A 351 0.90 5.91 -9.13
C PRO A 351 0.72 5.77 -7.61
N TRP A 352 1.83 5.88 -6.88
CA TRP A 352 1.86 5.73 -5.42
C TRP A 352 1.96 7.09 -4.75
N LEU A 353 0.92 7.49 -4.00
CA LEU A 353 0.95 8.73 -3.21
C LEU A 353 1.98 8.65 -2.08
N GLU A 354 2.37 7.45 -1.69
CA GLU A 354 3.36 7.12 -0.68
C GLU A 354 3.80 5.66 -0.85
N GLY A 355 4.91 5.26 -0.24
CA GLY A 355 5.36 3.85 -0.19
C GLY A 355 5.16 3.26 1.21
N ASP A 356 4.96 1.94 1.28
CA ASP A 356 4.72 1.21 2.53
C ASP A 356 6.00 0.96 3.37
N ALA A 357 7.19 1.22 2.80
CA ALA A 357 8.48 1.06 3.48
C ALA A 357 8.82 2.20 4.47
N SER A 358 8.04 3.29 4.49
CA SER A 358 8.35 4.53 5.23
C SER A 358 7.11 5.20 5.86
N LEU A 359 6.12 4.42 6.31
CA LEU A 359 4.81 4.94 6.73
C LEU A 359 4.79 5.76 8.03
N TRP A 360 5.88 5.81 8.80
CA TRP A 360 5.99 6.71 9.95
C TRP A 360 6.57 8.09 9.63
N HIS A 361 7.05 8.29 8.39
CA HIS A 361 7.65 9.54 7.94
C HIS A 361 6.80 10.22 6.89
N LEU A 362 6.97 11.54 6.75
CA LEU A 362 6.38 12.29 5.64
C LEU A 362 7.06 11.84 4.34
N GLN A 363 6.27 11.65 3.29
CA GLN A 363 6.77 11.20 1.99
C GLN A 363 6.34 12.18 0.90
N PRO A 364 6.99 13.35 0.77
CA PRO A 364 6.70 14.29 -0.31
C PRO A 364 6.93 13.63 -1.67
N ARG A 365 5.94 13.75 -2.56
CA ARG A 365 5.94 13.16 -3.91
C ARG A 365 5.28 14.08 -4.94
N VAL A 366 5.28 15.40 -4.73
CA VAL A 366 4.65 16.36 -5.67
C VAL A 366 5.32 16.27 -7.03
N ALA A 367 6.66 16.25 -7.07
CA ALA A 367 7.42 16.10 -8.31
C ALA A 367 7.10 14.77 -9.02
N ASN A 368 7.01 13.67 -8.25
CA ASN A 368 6.65 12.35 -8.77
C ASN A 368 5.21 12.31 -9.30
N MET A 369 4.22 12.83 -8.57
CA MET A 369 2.80 12.83 -8.98
C MET A 369 2.58 13.65 -10.23
N LYS A 370 3.18 14.85 -10.29
CA LYS A 370 3.18 15.67 -11.51
C LYS A 370 3.73 14.88 -12.69
N ALA A 371 4.96 14.38 -12.59
CA ALA A 371 5.64 13.71 -13.70
C ALA A 371 4.92 12.44 -14.17
N GLN A 372 4.44 11.61 -13.24
CA GLN A 372 3.81 10.34 -13.58
C GLN A 372 2.42 10.50 -14.21
N VAL A 373 1.62 11.46 -13.72
CA VAL A 373 0.29 11.72 -14.30
C VAL A 373 0.42 12.42 -15.67
N GLN A 374 1.41 13.30 -15.84
CA GLN A 374 1.72 13.89 -17.14
C GLN A 374 2.18 12.83 -18.14
N LYS A 375 3.10 11.93 -17.75
CA LYS A 375 3.50 10.80 -18.60
C LYS A 375 2.30 9.95 -19.02
N ALA A 376 1.37 9.68 -18.10
CA ALA A 376 0.17 8.91 -18.40
C ALA A 376 -0.69 9.59 -19.48
N THR A 377 -0.67 10.93 -19.55
CA THR A 377 -1.35 11.69 -20.60
C THR A 377 -0.59 11.62 -21.91
N GLU A 378 0.73 11.79 -21.88
CA GLU A 378 1.62 11.72 -23.06
C GLU A 378 1.57 10.35 -23.74
N ASP A 379 1.37 9.29 -22.96
CA ASP A 379 1.21 7.92 -23.43
C ASP A 379 -0.23 7.55 -23.79
N GLY A 380 -1.18 8.48 -23.65
CA GLY A 380 -2.58 8.28 -24.04
C GLY A 380 -3.34 7.28 -23.14
N LEU A 381 -2.95 7.15 -21.87
CA LEU A 381 -3.63 6.23 -20.94
C LEU A 381 -5.05 6.73 -20.64
N HIS A 382 -5.95 5.79 -20.38
CA HIS A 382 -7.38 6.09 -20.22
C HIS A 382 -7.75 6.49 -18.79
N GLY A 383 -6.84 6.29 -17.85
CA GLY A 383 -7.08 6.56 -16.44
C GLY A 383 -5.82 6.50 -15.60
N VAL A 384 -5.92 7.11 -14.42
CA VAL A 384 -4.91 7.05 -13.37
C VAL A 384 -5.62 6.75 -12.05
N VAL A 385 -5.06 5.85 -11.23
CA VAL A 385 -5.66 5.45 -9.95
C VAL A 385 -4.58 5.51 -8.86
N ALA A 386 -4.71 6.34 -7.84
CA ALA A 386 -3.61 6.52 -6.88
C ALA A 386 -3.70 5.55 -5.69
N ILE A 387 -2.68 4.72 -5.47
CA ILE A 387 -2.58 3.85 -4.28
C ILE A 387 -2.07 4.62 -3.07
N HIS A 388 -2.67 4.36 -1.90
CA HIS A 388 -2.24 4.93 -0.61
C HIS A 388 -2.82 4.21 0.62
N TRP A 389 -2.39 4.64 1.80
CA TRP A 389 -2.87 4.18 3.10
C TRP A 389 -3.39 5.34 3.95
N ARG A 390 -2.53 6.34 4.17
CA ARG A 390 -2.80 7.50 5.03
C ARG A 390 -3.60 8.55 4.26
N THR A 391 -4.14 9.55 4.97
CA THR A 391 -4.89 10.66 4.36
C THR A 391 -4.24 12.00 4.69
N GLU A 392 -3.99 12.27 5.97
CA GLU A 392 -3.45 13.55 6.43
C GLU A 392 -2.02 13.81 5.93
N GLU A 393 -1.11 12.86 6.12
CA GLU A 393 0.31 13.02 5.74
C GLU A 393 0.55 13.14 4.24
N ILE A 394 -0.39 12.67 3.41
CA ILE A 394 -0.25 12.66 1.95
C ILE A 394 -1.08 13.75 1.27
N LYS A 395 -1.72 14.65 2.02
CA LYS A 395 -2.67 15.65 1.50
C LYS A 395 -2.16 16.36 0.24
N LEU A 396 -0.95 16.90 0.27
CA LEU A 396 -0.37 17.61 -0.87
C LEU A 396 -0.09 16.68 -2.07
N ASN A 397 0.32 15.42 -1.84
CA ASN A 397 0.51 14.46 -2.91
C ASN A 397 -0.84 14.12 -3.58
N PHE A 398 -1.88 13.93 -2.77
CA PHE A 398 -3.24 13.66 -3.25
C PHE A 398 -3.81 14.85 -4.04
N GLU A 399 -3.71 16.07 -3.52
CA GLU A 399 -4.15 17.29 -4.21
C GLU A 399 -3.39 17.48 -5.55
N THR A 400 -2.09 17.20 -5.56
CA THR A 400 -1.26 17.24 -6.79
C THR A 400 -1.75 16.20 -7.80
N PHE A 401 -1.93 14.95 -7.37
CA PHE A 401 -2.46 13.89 -8.21
C PHE A 401 -3.81 14.30 -8.83
N CYS A 402 -4.75 14.76 -8.00
CA CYS A 402 -6.09 15.16 -8.45
C CYS A 402 -6.02 16.31 -9.47
N ARG A 403 -5.19 17.32 -9.21
CA ARG A 403 -4.99 18.45 -10.13
C ARG A 403 -4.57 17.99 -11.51
N PHE A 404 -3.51 17.19 -11.61
CA PHE A 404 -3.01 16.71 -12.90
C PHE A 404 -3.94 15.66 -13.53
N ALA A 405 -4.73 14.93 -12.74
CA ALA A 405 -5.74 14.01 -13.26
C ALA A 405 -6.94 14.77 -13.89
N ILE A 406 -7.29 15.94 -13.36
CA ILE A 406 -8.35 16.80 -13.91
C ILE A 406 -7.80 17.68 -15.06
N HIS A 407 -6.60 18.23 -14.88
CA HIS A 407 -5.98 19.18 -15.81
C HIS A 407 -4.57 18.71 -16.18
N PRO A 408 -4.42 17.70 -17.06
CA PRO A 408 -3.11 17.15 -17.33
C PRO A 408 -2.15 18.10 -18.06
N ALA A 409 -2.70 19.08 -18.77
CA ALA A 409 -1.94 20.15 -19.43
C ALA A 409 -1.52 21.31 -18.48
N ASP A 410 -1.84 21.24 -17.17
CA ASP A 410 -1.38 22.23 -16.20
C ASP A 410 0.17 22.29 -16.23
N SER A 411 0.72 23.50 -16.31
CA SER A 411 2.15 23.75 -16.47
C SER A 411 2.83 24.26 -15.19
N ARG A 412 2.07 24.40 -14.08
CA ARG A 412 2.60 24.86 -12.79
C ARG A 412 3.86 24.11 -12.38
N SER A 413 4.85 24.85 -11.90
CA SER A 413 6.09 24.26 -11.39
C SER A 413 5.85 23.55 -10.06
N VAL A 414 6.81 22.73 -9.62
CA VAL A 414 6.73 22.09 -8.29
C VAL A 414 6.80 23.17 -7.21
N GLU A 415 7.60 24.21 -7.45
CA GLU A 415 7.76 25.41 -6.66
C GLU A 415 6.43 26.14 -6.45
N ASP A 416 5.66 26.38 -7.53
CA ASP A 416 4.36 27.03 -7.44
C ASP A 416 3.36 26.21 -6.61
N ILE A 417 3.37 24.88 -6.77
CA ILE A 417 2.49 23.99 -6.02
C ILE A 417 2.80 24.03 -4.52
N TYR A 418 4.08 23.93 -4.14
CA TYR A 418 4.47 24.06 -2.73
C TYR A 418 4.22 25.46 -2.18
N LYS A 419 4.44 26.51 -2.97
CA LYS A 419 4.19 27.89 -2.56
C LYS A 419 2.70 28.12 -2.27
N ASP A 420 1.82 27.69 -3.17
CA ASP A 420 0.37 27.77 -3.00
C ASP A 420 -0.10 26.97 -1.78
N PHE A 421 0.43 25.76 -1.59
CA PHE A 421 0.10 24.93 -0.44
C PHE A 421 0.55 25.58 0.88
N CYS A 422 1.80 26.04 0.95
CA CYS A 422 2.33 26.71 2.14
C CYS A 422 1.55 27.99 2.45
N LEU A 423 1.19 28.78 1.44
CA LEU A 423 0.40 30.00 1.65
C LEU A 423 -0.95 29.68 2.31
N ARG A 424 -1.64 28.63 1.83
CA ARG A 424 -2.94 28.20 2.35
C ARG A 424 -2.85 27.58 3.74
N GLU A 425 -1.92 26.64 3.94
CA GLU A 425 -1.88 25.81 5.14
C GLU A 425 -1.00 26.39 6.26
N TYR A 426 0.00 27.21 5.92
CA TYR A 426 1.06 27.67 6.83
C TYR A 426 1.32 29.19 6.83
N GLY A 427 0.83 29.92 5.83
CA GLY A 427 0.88 31.38 5.78
C GLY A 427 1.89 31.97 4.80
N ILE A 428 1.87 33.30 4.66
CA ILE A 428 2.69 34.02 3.67
C ILE A 428 4.19 33.88 3.95
N TYR A 429 4.60 33.93 5.22
CA TYR A 429 6.00 33.76 5.60
C TYR A 429 6.51 32.36 5.23
N ALA A 430 5.71 31.32 5.51
CA ALA A 430 6.04 29.96 5.13
C ALA A 430 6.07 29.77 3.60
N ALA A 431 5.19 30.44 2.85
CA ALA A 431 5.20 30.39 1.40
C ALA A 431 6.51 30.93 0.78
N ASP A 432 7.13 31.92 1.41
CA ASP A 432 8.38 32.52 0.92
C ASP A 432 9.64 31.82 1.45
N HIS A 433 9.60 31.30 2.68
CA HIS A 433 10.79 30.76 3.35
C HIS A 433 10.81 29.24 3.55
N LEU A 434 9.65 28.61 3.82
CA LEU A 434 9.55 27.17 4.03
C LEU A 434 9.36 26.40 2.71
N ALA A 435 8.57 26.93 1.77
CA ALA A 435 8.30 26.26 0.50
C ALA A 435 9.58 25.86 -0.28
N PRO A 436 10.63 26.71 -0.40
CA PRO A 436 11.87 26.32 -1.07
C PRO A 436 12.58 25.11 -0.43
N LEU A 437 12.52 24.98 0.90
CA LEU A 437 13.09 23.83 1.62
C LEU A 437 12.30 22.55 1.32
N LEU A 438 10.96 22.63 1.29
CA LEU A 438 10.10 21.50 0.97
C LEU A 438 10.26 21.04 -0.49
N VAL A 439 10.39 21.99 -1.44
CA VAL A 439 10.71 21.71 -2.85
C VAL A 439 12.04 20.98 -2.96
N SER A 440 13.07 21.49 -2.30
CA SER A 440 14.41 20.87 -2.30
C SER A 440 14.35 19.45 -1.74
N MET A 441 13.65 19.25 -0.62
CA MET A 441 13.47 17.93 -0.01
C MET A 441 12.79 16.92 -0.95
N ASP A 442 11.71 17.32 -1.64
CA ASP A 442 10.98 16.46 -2.58
C ASP A 442 11.83 16.11 -3.82
N THR A 443 12.36 17.14 -4.48
CA THR A 443 13.08 16.99 -5.76
C THR A 443 14.42 16.28 -5.61
N THR A 444 15.15 16.50 -4.50
CA THR A 444 16.39 15.77 -4.21
C THR A 444 16.11 14.37 -3.66
N GLY A 445 14.93 14.14 -3.08
CA GLY A 445 14.60 12.89 -2.42
C GLY A 445 15.48 12.57 -1.22
N ILE A 446 16.10 13.56 -0.58
CA ILE A 446 17.07 13.37 0.50
C ILE A 446 16.51 12.60 1.72
N LEU A 447 15.21 12.69 1.98
CA LEU A 447 14.54 11.91 3.04
C LEU A 447 13.88 10.61 2.53
N LYS A 448 14.03 10.26 1.24
CA LYS A 448 13.55 8.97 0.72
C LYS A 448 14.35 7.83 1.35
N GLY A 449 13.67 6.73 1.65
CA GLY A 449 14.31 5.52 2.18
C GLY A 449 14.55 5.50 3.69
N ILE A 450 14.06 6.49 4.45
CA ILE A 450 14.05 6.38 5.92
C ILE A 450 13.09 5.26 6.30
N ALA A 451 13.65 4.17 6.84
CA ALA A 451 12.92 2.93 7.02
C ALA A 451 11.90 3.02 8.18
N SER A 452 10.66 2.68 7.88
CA SER A 452 9.62 2.28 8.83
C SER A 452 8.71 1.29 8.12
N ALA A 453 9.29 0.15 7.76
CA ALA A 453 8.66 -0.92 7.02
C ALA A 453 7.65 -1.65 7.91
N VAL A 454 6.48 -1.02 8.14
CA VAL A 454 5.48 -1.43 9.14
C VAL A 454 4.92 -2.82 8.93
N TYR A 455 5.26 -3.50 7.85
CA TYR A 455 4.97 -4.90 7.62
C TYR A 455 5.90 -5.85 8.41
N PHE A 456 7.09 -5.43 8.85
CA PHE A 456 8.03 -6.23 9.64
C PHE A 456 8.05 -5.84 11.13
N ALA A 457 8.56 -6.73 11.98
CA ALA A 457 8.91 -6.38 13.35
C ALA A 457 9.92 -5.22 13.37
N TYR A 458 9.86 -4.38 14.40
CA TYR A 458 10.80 -3.27 14.54
C TYR A 458 12.21 -3.78 14.80
N THR A 459 13.18 -3.12 14.19
CA THR A 459 14.60 -3.27 14.53
C THR A 459 15.21 -1.88 14.72
N PRO A 460 16.34 -1.77 15.42
CA PRO A 460 17.04 -0.50 15.57
C PRO A 460 17.55 0.11 14.26
N SER A 461 17.42 -0.55 13.10
CA SER A 461 17.77 0.05 11.80
C SER A 461 16.69 1.01 11.28
N TRP A 462 15.49 1.01 11.88
CA TRP A 462 14.40 1.89 11.49
C TRP A 462 14.65 3.33 11.94
N GLY A 463 14.18 4.28 11.12
CA GLY A 463 14.31 5.72 11.39
C GLY A 463 15.73 6.26 11.28
N ARG A 464 16.71 5.47 10.83
CA ARG A 464 18.11 5.90 10.82
C ARG A 464 18.38 7.03 9.85
N LEU A 465 19.06 8.06 10.36
CA LEU A 465 19.43 9.25 9.60
C LEU A 465 20.94 9.33 9.39
N ASN A 466 21.34 9.75 8.21
CA ASN A 466 22.70 10.23 7.97
C ASN A 466 22.84 11.71 8.37
N PRO A 467 24.07 12.25 8.52
CA PRO A 467 24.26 13.63 8.97
C PRO A 467 23.54 14.69 8.13
N LYS A 468 23.46 14.50 6.80
CA LYS A 468 22.76 15.45 5.91
C LYS A 468 21.25 15.44 6.14
N GLN A 469 20.67 14.26 6.38
CA GLN A 469 19.25 14.11 6.68
C GLN A 469 18.90 14.72 8.04
N SER A 470 19.72 14.48 9.06
CA SER A 470 19.53 15.10 10.37
C SER A 470 19.63 16.62 10.31
N GLU A 471 20.61 17.16 9.59
CA GLU A 471 20.78 18.61 9.42
C GLU A 471 19.59 19.25 8.69
N LEU A 472 19.07 18.59 7.65
CA LEU A 472 17.88 19.06 6.96
C LEU A 472 16.66 19.06 7.90
N CYS A 473 16.45 18.01 8.69
CA CYS A 473 15.33 17.97 9.64
C CYS A 473 15.44 19.11 10.67
N ARG A 474 16.64 19.37 11.20
CA ARG A 474 16.89 20.51 12.11
C ARG A 474 16.63 21.86 11.43
N SER A 475 17.07 22.01 10.18
CA SER A 475 16.83 23.23 9.38
C SER A 475 15.33 23.47 9.14
N LEU A 476 14.58 22.41 8.81
CA LEU A 476 13.12 22.48 8.65
C LEU A 476 12.44 22.85 9.97
N ILE A 477 12.78 22.20 11.09
CA ILE A 477 12.24 22.53 12.42
C ILE A 477 12.51 23.98 12.80
N HIS A 478 13.73 24.47 12.54
CA HIS A 478 14.10 25.86 12.80
C HIS A 478 13.24 26.82 11.98
N GLU A 479 13.11 26.58 10.67
CA GLU A 479 12.33 27.45 9.79
C GLU A 479 10.83 27.41 10.10
N ILE A 480 10.29 26.25 10.49
CA ILE A 480 8.92 26.12 10.99
C ILE A 480 8.73 26.96 12.27
N GLY A 481 9.73 27.02 13.15
CA GLY A 481 9.72 27.90 14.32
C GLY A 481 9.68 29.39 13.97
N ASN A 482 10.41 29.79 12.93
CA ASN A 482 10.35 31.16 12.39
C ASN A 482 8.96 31.45 11.81
N CYS A 483 8.37 30.51 11.06
CA CYS A 483 7.01 30.61 10.54
C CYS A 483 5.98 30.78 11.66
N LEU A 484 6.06 29.97 12.72
CA LEU A 484 5.16 30.06 13.89
C LEU A 484 5.22 31.44 14.56
N SER A 485 6.41 32.03 14.66
CA SER A 485 6.60 33.35 15.26
C SER A 485 6.00 34.48 14.42
N ASN A 486 5.81 34.25 13.12
CA ASN A 486 5.30 35.24 12.16
C ASN A 486 3.83 35.00 11.77
N GLU A 487 3.23 33.87 12.16
CA GLU A 487 1.85 33.53 11.85
C GLU A 487 0.92 33.84 13.03
N LYS A 488 -0.24 34.45 12.74
CA LYS A 488 -1.25 34.86 13.72
C LYS A 488 -2.54 34.05 13.61
N ASP A 489 -2.76 33.41 12.47
CA ASP A 489 -3.89 32.55 12.22
C ASP A 489 -3.75 31.22 12.98
N ARG A 490 -4.69 30.94 13.87
CA ARG A 490 -4.65 29.75 14.73
C ARG A 490 -4.67 28.45 13.94
N TYR A 491 -5.42 28.38 12.83
CA TYR A 491 -5.48 27.17 12.00
C TYR A 491 -4.11 26.89 11.38
N LYS A 492 -3.45 27.92 10.86
CA LYS A 492 -2.10 27.80 10.29
C LYS A 492 -1.03 27.49 11.34
N GLN A 493 -1.14 28.07 12.53
CA GLN A 493 -0.27 27.73 13.66
C GLN A 493 -0.37 26.25 14.04
N LEU A 494 -1.58 25.71 14.13
CA LEU A 494 -1.79 24.28 14.43
C LEU A 494 -1.20 23.38 13.34
N ASN A 495 -1.33 23.75 12.07
CA ASN A 495 -0.71 23.05 10.96
C ASN A 495 0.82 23.10 10.98
N LEU A 496 1.40 24.25 11.35
CA LEU A 496 2.85 24.40 11.53
C LEU A 496 3.36 23.58 12.72
N ASP A 497 2.66 23.55 13.86
CA ASP A 497 3.00 22.71 15.01
C ASP A 497 2.91 21.22 14.67
N TRP A 498 1.89 20.82 13.90
CA TRP A 498 1.76 19.48 13.34
C TRP A 498 2.99 19.12 12.49
N LEU A 499 3.37 19.99 11.55
CA LEU A 499 4.52 19.77 10.67
C LEU A 499 5.84 19.74 11.46
N ARG A 500 6.00 20.57 12.49
CA ARG A 500 7.17 20.54 13.38
C ARG A 500 7.28 19.18 14.05
N SER A 501 6.18 18.68 14.60
CA SER A 501 6.10 17.39 15.29
C SER A 501 6.49 16.21 14.38
N VAL A 502 6.16 16.27 13.08
CA VAL A 502 6.55 15.25 12.09
C VAL A 502 8.07 15.12 11.95
N TYR A 503 8.78 16.25 11.86
CA TYR A 503 10.24 16.25 11.74
C TYR A 503 10.95 16.02 13.08
N GLU A 504 10.39 16.53 14.18
CA GLU A 504 10.87 16.22 15.53
C GLU A 504 10.79 14.73 15.82
N PHE A 505 9.67 14.08 15.50
CA PHE A 505 9.53 12.62 15.62
C PHE A 505 10.58 11.89 14.79
N THR A 506 10.87 12.35 13.56
CA THR A 506 11.87 11.71 12.70
C THR A 506 13.28 11.75 13.31
N LEU A 507 13.67 12.88 13.94
CA LEU A 507 14.94 12.96 14.69
C LEU A 507 14.92 12.09 15.95
N LEU A 508 13.83 12.14 16.72
CA LEU A 508 13.68 11.39 17.97
C LEU A 508 13.69 9.87 17.73
N LEU A 509 13.13 9.39 16.61
CA LEU A 509 13.19 7.98 16.25
C LEU A 509 14.63 7.53 15.97
N ASP A 510 15.45 8.34 15.29
CA ASP A 510 16.88 8.05 15.12
C ASP A 510 17.61 7.95 16.47
N ASP A 511 17.35 8.90 17.38
CA ASP A 511 17.94 8.93 18.72
C ASP A 511 17.51 7.72 19.57
N VAL A 512 16.22 7.36 19.53
CA VAL A 512 15.69 6.16 20.21
C VAL A 512 16.31 4.90 19.62
N SER A 513 16.31 4.74 18.30
CA SER A 513 16.90 3.58 17.62
C SER A 513 18.38 3.43 17.95
N ARG A 514 19.15 4.51 17.95
CA ARG A 514 20.57 4.53 18.37
C ARG A 514 20.75 4.09 19.82
N SER A 515 19.88 4.57 20.70
CA SER A 515 19.99 4.29 22.14
C SER A 515 19.61 2.85 22.49
N ILE A 516 18.64 2.27 21.76
CA ILE A 516 18.16 0.88 21.92
C ILE A 516 19.14 -0.16 21.35
N GLU A 517 19.85 0.17 20.26
CA GLU A 517 20.72 -0.76 19.52
C GLU A 517 21.72 -1.56 20.37
N PRO A 518 22.44 -0.98 21.35
CA PRO A 518 23.39 -1.75 22.17
C PRO A 518 22.72 -2.88 22.96
N ALA A 519 21.55 -2.63 23.56
CA ALA A 519 20.80 -3.66 24.28
C ALA A 519 20.23 -4.72 23.33
N TRP A 520 19.79 -4.30 22.15
CA TRP A 520 19.29 -5.19 21.10
C TRP A 520 20.37 -6.16 20.62
N LYS A 521 21.57 -5.65 20.27
CA LYS A 521 22.72 -6.48 19.85
C LYS A 521 23.19 -7.42 20.94
N LEU A 522 23.15 -6.97 22.20
CA LEU A 522 23.49 -7.81 23.34
C LEU A 522 22.51 -8.98 23.50
N ARG A 523 21.21 -8.72 23.30
CA ARG A 523 20.17 -9.76 23.33
C ARG A 523 20.33 -10.73 22.16
N GLU A 524 20.64 -10.25 20.97
CA GLU A 524 20.94 -11.10 19.81
C GLU A 524 22.12 -12.03 20.11
N LEU A 525 23.26 -11.46 20.55
CA LEU A 525 24.44 -12.23 20.94
C LEU A 525 24.13 -13.27 22.03
N TYR A 526 23.32 -12.92 23.03
CA TYR A 526 22.90 -13.85 24.08
C TYR A 526 22.07 -15.03 23.53
N LEU A 527 21.21 -14.78 22.55
CA LEU A 527 20.33 -15.80 21.98
C LEU A 527 21.02 -16.70 20.95
N THR A 528 21.94 -16.16 20.16
CA THR A 528 22.59 -16.88 19.06
C THR A 528 23.97 -17.43 19.43
N GLY A 529 24.65 -16.83 20.42
CA GLY A 529 26.08 -17.06 20.66
C GLY A 529 27.00 -16.46 19.59
N GLU A 530 26.42 -15.88 18.53
CA GLU A 530 27.12 -15.30 17.38
C GLU A 530 26.92 -13.78 17.40
N GLY A 531 28.01 -13.03 17.57
CA GLY A 531 27.98 -11.57 17.36
C GLY A 531 28.17 -11.25 15.87
N GLU A 532 27.61 -10.13 15.38
CA GLU A 532 27.74 -9.67 13.99
C GLU A 532 29.19 -9.85 13.45
N GLY A 533 29.37 -10.82 12.56
CA GLY A 533 30.64 -11.14 11.90
C GLY A 533 30.70 -12.59 11.43
N GLU A 534 30.64 -12.81 10.11
CA GLU A 534 31.00 -14.09 9.49
C GLU A 534 32.43 -14.47 9.89
N GLY A 535 32.59 -15.56 10.61
CA GLY A 535 33.89 -16.01 11.09
C GLY A 535 33.77 -17.30 11.88
N ASP A 536 34.00 -18.40 11.17
CA ASP A 536 34.20 -19.75 11.66
C ASP A 536 35.07 -19.77 12.94
N GLY A 537 34.44 -20.07 14.07
CA GLY A 537 35.09 -20.00 15.39
C GLY A 537 34.11 -20.26 16.53
N GLY A 538 33.69 -21.51 16.68
CA GLY A 538 32.79 -21.99 17.74
C GLY A 538 33.38 -21.87 19.15
N GLY A 539 33.40 -20.64 19.69
CA GLY A 539 33.60 -20.36 21.10
C GLY A 539 32.50 -19.43 21.60
N GLU A 540 31.90 -19.77 22.73
CA GLU A 540 30.93 -18.90 23.44
C GLU A 540 31.57 -17.52 23.68
N LYS A 541 31.07 -16.47 23.03
CA LYS A 541 31.48 -15.10 23.34
C LYS A 541 30.85 -14.70 24.67
N GLU A 542 31.64 -14.75 25.73
CA GLU A 542 31.20 -14.31 27.06
C GLU A 542 30.84 -12.81 27.05
N ILE A 543 29.63 -12.49 27.49
CA ILE A 543 29.13 -11.12 27.57
C ILE A 543 29.79 -10.42 28.76
N ALA A 544 30.62 -9.41 28.50
CA ALA A 544 31.33 -8.68 29.55
C ALA A 544 30.37 -7.76 30.33
N ARG A 545 30.55 -7.66 31.65
CA ARG A 545 29.72 -6.78 32.50
C ARG A 545 29.72 -5.32 32.04
N GLN A 546 30.85 -4.83 31.54
CA GLN A 546 30.96 -3.48 30.97
C GLN A 546 30.01 -3.26 29.78
N GLN A 547 29.82 -4.25 28.91
CA GLN A 547 28.90 -4.15 27.77
C GLN A 547 27.44 -4.10 28.25
N VAL A 548 27.11 -4.89 29.27
CA VAL A 548 25.78 -4.85 29.93
C VAL A 548 25.52 -3.48 30.52
N ASP A 549 26.47 -2.92 31.28
CA ASP A 549 26.32 -1.63 31.95
C ASP A 549 26.18 -0.49 30.91
N GLN A 550 26.95 -0.52 29.83
CA GLN A 550 26.83 0.41 28.70
C GLN A 550 25.47 0.29 28.00
N ALA A 551 25.02 -0.93 27.72
CA ALA A 551 23.71 -1.16 27.10
C ALA A 551 22.57 -0.67 27.98
N ARG A 552 22.67 -0.87 29.30
CA ARG A 552 21.69 -0.39 30.28
C ARG A 552 21.67 1.13 30.34
N GLU A 553 22.84 1.78 30.40
CA GLU A 553 22.95 3.24 30.41
C GLU A 553 22.38 3.85 29.12
N SER A 554 22.72 3.26 27.97
CA SER A 554 22.21 3.68 26.66
C SER A 554 20.69 3.53 26.55
N LEU A 555 20.14 2.38 26.94
CA LEU A 555 18.70 2.14 26.95
C LEU A 555 17.95 3.10 27.88
N ALA A 556 18.50 3.39 29.06
CA ALA A 556 17.90 4.33 30.01
C ALA A 556 17.88 5.78 29.51
N LYS A 557 18.82 6.15 28.62
CA LYS A 557 18.89 7.48 27.99
C LYS A 557 18.00 7.61 26.74
N ALA A 558 17.43 6.52 26.25
CA ALA A 558 16.58 6.55 25.06
C ALA A 558 15.38 7.50 25.28
N PRO A 559 15.17 8.53 24.42
CA PRO A 559 14.11 9.52 24.62
C PRO A 559 12.72 9.00 24.17
N VAL A 560 12.37 7.77 24.56
CA VAL A 560 11.16 7.06 24.10
C VAL A 560 9.89 7.80 24.51
N GLU A 561 9.85 8.35 25.73
CA GLU A 561 8.70 9.15 26.18
C GLU A 561 8.50 10.39 25.32
N VAL A 562 9.58 11.14 25.06
CA VAL A 562 9.52 12.36 24.24
C VAL A 562 9.08 12.00 22.83
N MET A 563 9.68 10.97 22.22
CA MET A 563 9.32 10.49 20.88
C MET A 563 7.83 10.13 20.76
N ILE A 564 7.30 9.32 21.69
CA ILE A 564 5.89 8.89 21.65
C ILE A 564 4.95 10.08 21.90
N ARG A 565 5.28 10.97 22.83
CA ARG A 565 4.48 12.18 23.10
C ARG A 565 4.47 13.14 21.90
N THR A 566 5.60 13.31 21.21
CA THR A 566 5.69 14.12 19.98
C THR A 566 4.83 13.54 18.86
N PHE A 567 4.77 12.21 18.69
CA PHE A 567 3.83 11.64 17.72
C PHE A 567 2.38 11.81 18.18
N ALA A 568 2.11 11.58 19.46
CA ALA A 568 0.77 11.71 20.03
C ALA A 568 0.20 13.14 19.91
N SER A 569 1.04 14.18 20.04
CA SER A 569 0.60 15.57 19.95
C SER A 569 0.13 16.01 18.56
N ARG A 570 0.47 15.25 17.52
CA ARG A 570 0.07 15.55 16.14
C ARG A 570 -1.12 14.74 15.65
N VAL A 571 -1.63 13.79 16.42
CA VAL A 571 -2.74 12.93 16.01
C VAL A 571 -4.01 13.76 15.79
N ARG A 572 -4.48 13.77 14.55
CA ARG A 572 -5.75 14.40 14.15
C ARG A 572 -6.56 13.58 13.15
N SER A 573 -6.03 12.45 12.69
CA SER A 573 -6.74 11.50 11.83
C SER A 573 -6.73 10.09 12.43
N ARG A 574 -7.67 9.25 11.97
CA ARG A 574 -7.70 7.84 12.34
C ARG A 574 -6.47 7.07 11.84
N GLY A 575 -5.91 7.46 10.69
CA GLY A 575 -4.64 6.92 10.20
C GLY A 575 -3.47 7.23 11.15
N GLU A 576 -3.42 8.43 11.73
CA GLU A 576 -2.42 8.78 12.73
C GLU A 576 -2.60 8.02 14.04
N LEU A 577 -3.84 7.74 14.48
CA LEU A 577 -4.10 6.82 15.59
C LEU A 577 -3.52 5.43 15.30
N GLY A 578 -3.68 4.92 14.08
CA GLY A 578 -3.06 3.67 13.65
C GLY A 578 -1.53 3.71 13.62
N GLY A 579 -0.96 4.84 13.22
CA GLY A 579 0.49 5.10 13.33
C GLY A 579 0.97 5.04 14.78
N LEU A 580 0.26 5.70 15.70
CA LEU A 580 0.57 5.70 17.13
C LEU A 580 0.42 4.32 17.77
N ALA A 581 -0.62 3.56 17.39
CA ALA A 581 -0.79 2.17 17.80
C ALA A 581 0.39 1.31 17.34
N SER A 582 0.79 1.45 16.05
CA SER A 582 1.95 0.76 15.49
C SER A 582 3.25 1.08 16.24
N ILE A 583 3.49 2.34 16.60
CA ILE A 583 4.68 2.73 17.38
C ILE A 583 4.67 2.11 18.78
N ASN A 584 3.52 2.07 19.46
CA ASN A 584 3.39 1.42 20.76
C ASN A 584 3.62 -0.10 20.67
N GLN A 585 2.99 -0.77 19.71
CA GLN A 585 3.14 -2.22 19.51
C GLN A 585 4.58 -2.63 19.18
N ARG A 586 5.35 -1.72 18.57
CA ARG A 586 6.68 -1.99 18.04
C ARG A 586 7.79 -1.43 18.91
N VAL A 587 7.96 -0.12 18.93
CA VAL A 587 9.11 0.53 19.58
C VAL A 587 8.99 0.39 21.09
N TRP A 588 7.79 0.66 21.64
CA TRP A 588 7.58 0.51 23.09
C TRP A 588 7.61 -0.96 23.52
N GLY A 589 7.00 -1.86 22.74
CA GLY A 589 7.10 -3.30 22.97
C GLY A 589 8.56 -3.79 23.02
N GLU A 590 9.39 -3.39 22.05
CA GLU A 590 10.80 -3.76 22.00
C GLU A 590 11.60 -3.15 23.16
N TYR A 591 11.34 -1.88 23.51
CA TYR A 591 11.97 -1.23 24.65
C TYR A 591 11.74 -2.00 25.95
N LEU A 592 10.48 -2.41 26.21
CA LEU A 592 10.13 -3.21 27.38
C LEU A 592 10.82 -4.57 27.36
N LEU A 593 10.82 -5.26 26.21
CA LEU A 593 11.48 -6.55 26.05
C LEU A 593 12.97 -6.49 26.40
N LEU A 594 13.68 -5.47 25.92
CA LEU A 594 15.11 -5.29 26.15
C LEU A 594 15.41 -4.91 27.60
N ARG A 595 14.58 -4.05 28.20
CA ARG A 595 14.69 -3.69 29.62
C ARG A 595 14.53 -4.92 30.50
N ASP A 596 13.53 -5.75 30.22
CA ASP A 596 13.24 -6.96 31.00
C ASP A 596 14.34 -8.02 30.78
N PHE A 597 14.86 -8.16 29.56
CA PHE A 597 16.04 -8.99 29.27
C PHE A 597 17.25 -8.61 30.14
N LEU A 598 17.61 -7.32 30.19
CA LEU A 598 18.73 -6.84 30.99
C LEU A 598 18.50 -7.04 32.49
N ASN A 599 17.28 -6.84 32.98
CA ASN A 599 16.97 -6.98 34.41
C ASN A 599 17.00 -8.43 34.88
N ASN A 600 16.48 -9.36 34.08
CA ASN A 600 16.33 -10.76 34.48
C ASN A 600 17.63 -11.56 34.31
N ASN A 601 18.42 -11.28 33.26
CA ASN A 601 19.64 -12.05 32.96
C ASN A 601 20.90 -11.42 33.56
N TYR A 602 20.88 -10.10 33.83
CA TYR A 602 22.03 -9.38 34.37
C TYR A 602 21.62 -8.39 35.49
N PRO A 603 21.13 -8.89 36.63
CA PRO A 603 20.67 -8.02 37.72
C PRO A 603 21.77 -7.06 38.19
N LEU A 604 21.35 -5.91 38.71
CA LEU A 604 22.22 -5.04 39.49
C LEU A 604 22.52 -5.75 40.80
N ASN A 605 23.80 -5.85 41.15
CA ASN A 605 24.24 -6.41 42.44
C ASN A 605 23.89 -5.49 43.61
#